data_AF-A0A538HRH0-F1
#
_entry.id   AF-A0A538HRH0-F1
#
_cell.length_a   1.000
_cell.length_b   1.000
_cell.length_c   1.000
_cell.angle_alpha   90.00
_cell.angle_beta   90.00
_cell.angle_gamma   90.00
#
_symmetry.space_group_name_H-M   'P 1'
#
loop_
_entity.id
_entity.type
_entity.pdbx_description
1 polymer ?
#
loop_
_entity_poly.entity_id
_entity_poly.type
_entity_poly.pdbx_seq_one_letter_code
_entity_poly.pdbx_strand_id
1 'polypeptide(L)'
;MTVLRARFAVLSGRHSNQCALRPQSVDSVALDGRLQGSCCTPMEFEHYVQQVRSLAAFRGVPQIPRDPYDIPVSQAKQLLAYDRAITLTSGEQAEYRQAMKLAHEHGPCCCHCWRWSTFEGQAKYLLTRRGFRAAQIATVWDLEDGCGGPANSA
;
A
#
# COMPACT_ATOMS: atom_id res chain seq x y z
N MET A 1 -13.77 6.69 -18.65
CA MET A 1 -13.68 7.53 -17.43
C MET A 1 -14.75 7.23 -16.39
N THR A 2 -15.93 6.72 -16.78
CA THR A 2 -17.09 6.52 -15.89
C THR A 2 -16.86 5.50 -14.77
N VAL A 3 -16.13 4.40 -15.03
CA VAL A 3 -15.86 3.36 -14.01
C VAL A 3 -15.01 3.88 -12.85
N LEU A 4 -13.91 4.59 -13.12
CA LEU A 4 -13.05 5.14 -12.06
C LEU A 4 -13.77 6.24 -11.28
N ARG A 5 -14.61 7.06 -11.94
CA ARG A 5 -15.42 8.07 -11.26
C ARG A 5 -16.46 7.45 -10.31
N ALA A 6 -17.11 6.38 -10.73
CA ALA A 6 -18.04 5.64 -9.86
C ALA A 6 -17.33 4.98 -8.68
N ARG A 7 -16.15 4.37 -8.91
CA ARG A 7 -15.33 3.80 -7.82
C ARG A 7 -14.87 4.87 -6.83
N PHE A 8 -14.35 5.99 -7.34
CA PHE A 8 -13.94 7.13 -6.52
C PHE A 8 -15.10 7.61 -5.63
N ALA A 9 -16.29 7.82 -6.20
CA ALA A 9 -17.45 8.27 -5.45
C ALA A 9 -17.86 7.33 -4.31
N VAL A 10 -17.60 6.02 -4.46
CA VAL A 10 -17.79 5.05 -3.38
C VAL A 10 -16.66 5.15 -2.36
N LEU A 11 -15.40 5.07 -2.80
CA LEU A 11 -14.23 4.97 -1.93
C LEU A 11 -13.96 6.25 -1.12
N SER A 12 -14.25 7.43 -1.70
CA SER A 12 -14.05 8.72 -1.02
C SER A 12 -14.97 8.92 0.19
N GLY A 13 -16.06 8.15 0.29
CA GLY A 13 -16.96 8.11 1.44
C GLY A 13 -16.76 6.91 2.36
N ARG A 14 -15.69 6.11 2.18
CA ARG A 14 -15.36 4.98 3.06
C ARG A 14 -14.32 5.39 4.10
N HIS A 15 -14.41 4.78 5.28
CA HIS A 15 -13.57 5.09 6.43
C HIS A 15 -13.08 3.82 7.15
N SER A 16 -13.10 2.66 6.49
CA SER A 16 -12.55 1.43 7.10
C SER A 16 -11.02 1.42 7.07
N ASN A 17 -10.40 2.21 6.19
CA ASN A 17 -9.03 2.67 6.36
C ASN A 17 -9.05 3.99 7.17
N GLN A 18 -8.22 4.08 8.21
CA GLN A 18 -8.12 5.26 9.07
C GLN A 18 -6.71 5.41 9.61
N CYS A 19 -6.27 6.65 9.85
CA CYS A 19 -4.94 6.93 10.39
C CYS A 19 -4.72 6.20 11.73
N ALA A 20 -3.49 5.75 11.95
CA ALA A 20 -3.05 5.04 13.15
C ALA A 20 -3.82 3.76 13.49
N LEU A 21 -4.63 3.21 12.56
CA LEU A 21 -5.24 1.89 12.73
C LEU A 21 -4.12 0.85 12.90
N ARG A 22 -4.10 0.21 14.06
CA ARG A 22 -3.02 -0.71 14.44
C ARG A 22 -3.08 -1.98 13.57
N PRO A 23 -1.93 -2.64 13.29
CA PRO A 23 -1.92 -3.90 12.54
C PRO A 23 -2.85 -4.97 13.13
N GLN A 24 -2.96 -5.06 14.46
CA GLN A 24 -3.84 -6.02 15.14
C GLN A 24 -5.33 -5.77 14.85
N SER A 25 -5.71 -4.52 14.51
CA SER A 25 -7.08 -4.20 14.12
C SER A 25 -7.47 -4.81 12.78
N VAL A 26 -6.52 -5.25 11.95
CA VAL A 26 -6.83 -6.00 10.72
C VAL A 26 -7.42 -7.39 11.08
N ASP A 27 -7.04 -7.96 12.22
CA ASP A 27 -7.52 -9.28 12.64
C ASP A 27 -9.00 -9.28 13.02
N SER A 28 -9.53 -8.15 13.51
CA SER A 28 -10.95 -8.00 13.86
C SER A 28 -11.87 -7.75 12.68
N VAL A 29 -11.33 -7.51 11.47
CA VAL A 29 -12.13 -7.41 10.25
C VAL A 29 -12.33 -8.81 9.64
N ALA A 30 -13.55 -9.07 9.17
CA ALA A 30 -13.89 -10.31 8.46
C ALA A 30 -12.96 -10.55 7.26
N LEU A 31 -12.65 -11.82 6.97
CA LEU A 31 -11.66 -12.19 5.95
C LEU A 31 -12.07 -11.77 4.53
N ASP A 32 -13.37 -11.77 4.25
CA ASP A 32 -14.00 -11.28 3.02
C ASP A 32 -14.24 -9.76 3.01
N GLY A 33 -13.89 -9.08 4.11
CA GLY A 33 -13.98 -7.63 4.26
C GLY A 33 -12.92 -6.85 3.47
N ARG A 34 -13.04 -5.52 3.50
CA ARG A 34 -12.17 -4.59 2.77
C ARG A 34 -11.78 -3.38 3.63
N LEU A 35 -10.53 -2.96 3.50
CA LEU A 35 -9.99 -1.73 4.06
C LEU A 35 -10.04 -0.66 2.97
N GLN A 36 -10.92 0.31 3.13
CA GLN A 36 -11.36 1.22 2.07
C GLN A 36 -11.28 2.69 2.49
N GLY A 37 -10.97 3.54 1.50
CA GLY A 37 -10.86 4.99 1.67
C GLY A 37 -9.45 5.43 2.06
N SER A 38 -9.28 6.74 2.20
CA SER A 38 -8.02 7.36 2.60
C SER A 38 -7.85 7.38 4.12
N CYS A 39 -6.60 7.34 4.62
CA CYS A 39 -6.36 7.31 6.06
C CYS A 39 -6.17 8.69 6.71
N CYS A 40 -5.68 9.70 5.99
CA CYS A 40 -5.27 10.99 6.60
C CYS A 40 -6.08 12.18 6.07
N THR A 41 -6.13 12.34 4.74
CA THR A 41 -6.79 13.47 4.06
C THR A 41 -7.82 12.96 3.05
N PRO A 42 -8.79 13.77 2.62
CA PRO A 42 -9.76 13.35 1.62
C PRO A 42 -9.09 12.92 0.30
N MET A 43 -9.64 11.91 -0.37
CA MET A 43 -9.17 11.48 -1.68
C MET A 43 -9.35 12.61 -2.73
N GLU A 44 -8.40 12.72 -3.66
CA GLU A 44 -8.49 13.60 -4.83
C GLU A 44 -8.63 12.74 -6.10
N PHE A 45 -9.52 13.14 -7.01
CA PHE A 45 -9.93 12.28 -8.13
C PHE A 45 -8.82 12.10 -9.16
N GLU A 46 -8.11 13.17 -9.54
CA GLU A 46 -7.05 13.07 -10.55
C GLU A 46 -5.85 12.26 -10.00
N HIS A 47 -5.48 12.47 -8.75
CA HIS A 47 -4.47 11.67 -8.06
C HIS A 47 -4.85 10.19 -8.00
N TYR A 48 -6.09 9.87 -7.58
CA TYR A 48 -6.60 8.50 -7.60
C TYR A 48 -6.51 7.86 -8.98
N VAL A 49 -6.91 8.58 -10.03
CA VAL A 49 -6.85 8.08 -11.42
C VAL A 49 -5.41 7.83 -11.84
N GLN A 50 -4.48 8.71 -11.48
CA GLN A 50 -3.06 8.55 -11.75
C GLN A 50 -2.50 7.30 -11.05
N GLN A 51 -2.76 7.13 -9.74
CA GLN A 51 -2.28 5.97 -8.97
C GLN A 51 -2.79 4.66 -9.57
N VAL A 52 -4.10 4.51 -9.81
CA VAL A 52 -4.69 3.28 -10.37
C VAL A 52 -4.13 2.97 -11.77
N ARG A 53 -3.89 3.99 -12.61
CA ARG A 53 -3.31 3.78 -13.94
C ARG A 53 -1.84 3.36 -13.86
N SER A 54 -1.07 3.99 -12.99
CA SER A 54 0.36 3.69 -12.81
C SER A 54 0.56 2.30 -12.19
N LEU A 55 -0.28 1.88 -11.24
CA LEU A 55 -0.29 0.52 -10.68
C LEU A 55 -0.58 -0.55 -11.75
N ALA A 56 -1.16 -0.18 -12.89
CA ALA A 56 -1.31 -1.08 -14.01
C ALA A 56 0.04 -1.50 -14.64
N ALA A 57 1.19 -0.92 -14.29
CA ALA A 57 2.49 -1.50 -14.63
C ALA A 57 2.76 -2.81 -13.87
N PHE A 58 2.11 -3.01 -12.71
CA PHE A 58 2.40 -4.09 -11.76
C PHE A 58 1.33 -5.19 -11.69
N ARG A 59 0.34 -5.20 -12.60
CA ARG A 59 -0.80 -6.18 -12.61
C ARG A 59 -0.38 -7.65 -12.59
N GLY A 60 0.84 -7.98 -13.04
CA GLY A 60 1.40 -9.33 -13.00
C GLY A 60 1.89 -9.79 -11.61
N VAL A 61 1.84 -8.92 -10.60
CA VAL A 61 2.31 -9.19 -9.23
C VAL A 61 1.10 -9.12 -8.29
N PRO A 62 0.50 -10.26 -7.90
CA PRO A 62 -0.73 -10.29 -7.10
C PRO A 62 -0.61 -9.64 -5.71
N GLN A 63 0.61 -9.50 -5.19
CA GLN A 63 0.89 -8.90 -3.89
C GLN A 63 0.77 -7.37 -3.91
N ILE A 64 0.83 -6.75 -5.09
CA ILE A 64 0.64 -5.31 -5.30
C ILE A 64 -0.86 -5.05 -5.53
N PRO A 65 -1.58 -4.37 -4.62
CA PRO A 65 -2.97 -3.98 -4.84
C PRO A 65 -3.17 -3.22 -6.16
N ARG A 66 -4.32 -3.47 -6.77
CA ARG A 66 -4.72 -2.78 -8.02
C ARG A 66 -5.34 -1.41 -7.77
N ASP A 67 -5.78 -1.16 -6.54
CA ASP A 67 -6.41 0.07 -6.10
C ASP A 67 -5.90 0.37 -4.67
N PRO A 68 -5.18 1.48 -4.45
CA PRO A 68 -4.52 1.75 -3.18
C PRO A 68 -5.50 2.09 -2.05
N TYR A 69 -6.74 2.45 -2.39
CA TYR A 69 -7.82 2.77 -1.47
C TYR A 69 -8.84 1.64 -1.31
N ASP A 70 -8.58 0.46 -1.85
CA ASP A 70 -9.51 -0.68 -1.79
C ASP A 70 -8.78 -2.03 -1.60
N ILE A 71 -8.35 -2.30 -0.36
CA ILE A 71 -7.51 -3.44 -0.02
C ILE A 71 -8.34 -4.59 0.57
N PRO A 72 -8.34 -5.80 -0.02
CA PRO A 72 -8.94 -6.97 0.61
C PRO A 72 -8.26 -7.30 1.95
N VAL A 73 -9.03 -7.63 2.99
CA VAL A 73 -8.48 -8.01 4.30
C VAL A 73 -7.63 -9.28 4.20
N SER A 74 -8.04 -10.23 3.36
CA SER A 74 -7.25 -11.43 3.05
C SER A 74 -5.86 -11.10 2.50
N GLN A 75 -5.75 -10.11 1.61
CA GLN A 75 -4.47 -9.63 1.10
C GLN A 75 -3.66 -8.95 2.20
N ALA A 76 -4.26 -8.06 3.00
CA ALA A 76 -3.56 -7.42 4.11
C ALA A 76 -2.98 -8.44 5.11
N LYS A 77 -3.78 -9.44 5.50
CA LYS A 77 -3.34 -10.53 6.40
C LYS A 77 -2.21 -11.36 5.79
N GLN A 78 -2.28 -11.65 4.49
CA GLN A 78 -1.21 -12.38 3.78
C GLN A 78 0.11 -11.60 3.82
N LEU A 79 0.09 -10.30 3.57
CA LEU A 79 1.29 -9.47 3.55
C LEU A 79 1.86 -9.29 4.97
N LEU A 80 1.01 -9.12 5.99
CA LEU A 80 1.43 -9.16 7.40
C LEU A 80 2.08 -10.50 7.79
N ALA A 81 1.62 -11.62 7.22
CA ALA A 81 2.26 -12.91 7.46
C ALA A 81 3.66 -12.97 6.82
N TYR A 82 3.88 -12.33 5.66
CA TYR A 82 5.21 -12.23 5.07
C TYR A 82 6.18 -11.43 5.94
N ASP A 83 5.71 -10.36 6.57
CA ASP A 83 6.51 -9.56 7.48
C ASP A 83 7.16 -10.39 8.61
N ARG A 84 6.39 -11.35 9.14
CA ARG A 84 6.82 -12.26 10.21
C ARG A 84 7.67 -13.44 9.71
N ALA A 85 7.42 -13.91 8.49
CA ALA A 85 8.00 -15.14 7.96
C ALA A 85 9.26 -14.94 7.11
N ILE A 86 9.47 -13.73 6.58
CA ILE A 86 10.58 -13.44 5.66
C ILE A 86 11.66 -12.66 6.39
N THR A 87 12.82 -13.28 6.57
CA THR A 87 14.03 -12.63 7.03
C THR A 87 14.87 -12.19 5.83
N LEU A 88 15.17 -10.90 5.74
CA LEU A 88 16.03 -10.37 4.68
C LEU A 88 17.50 -10.72 4.92
N THR A 89 18.21 -11.04 3.85
CA THR A 89 19.68 -11.05 3.87
C THR A 89 20.22 -9.62 4.03
N SER A 90 21.51 -9.49 4.37
CA SER A 90 22.15 -8.18 4.50
C SER A 90 22.03 -7.31 3.23
N GLY A 91 22.09 -7.94 2.05
CA GLY A 91 21.94 -7.26 0.76
C GLY A 91 20.52 -6.76 0.53
N GLU A 92 19.51 -7.61 0.76
CA GLU A 92 18.11 -7.22 0.62
C GLU A 92 17.70 -6.18 1.67
N GLN A 93 18.24 -6.27 2.88
CA GLN A 93 18.03 -5.25 3.91
C GLN A 93 18.62 -3.89 3.51
N ALA A 94 19.73 -3.87 2.76
CA ALA A 94 20.28 -2.63 2.21
C ALA A 94 19.36 -2.04 1.13
N GLU A 95 18.80 -2.88 0.24
CA GLU A 95 17.80 -2.46 -0.74
C GLU A 95 16.53 -1.91 -0.06
N TYR A 96 16.04 -2.58 0.98
CA TYR A 96 14.88 -2.11 1.77
C TYR A 96 15.13 -0.73 2.38
N ARG A 97 16.28 -0.53 3.05
CA ARG A 97 16.64 0.78 3.61
C ARG A 97 16.85 1.85 2.54
N GLN A 98 17.33 1.47 1.35
CA GLN A 98 17.44 2.41 0.24
C GLN A 98 16.07 2.77 -0.32
N ALA A 99 15.13 1.83 -0.38
CA ALA A 99 13.74 2.11 -0.76
C ALA A 99 13.10 3.12 0.19
N MET A 100 13.29 2.96 1.50
CA MET A 100 12.84 3.94 2.50
C MET A 100 13.40 5.34 2.23
N LYS A 101 14.64 5.48 1.73
CA LYS A 101 15.18 6.82 1.43
C LYS A 101 14.59 7.43 0.15
N LEU A 102 14.19 6.58 -0.80
CA LEU A 102 13.69 6.98 -2.10
C LEU A 102 12.19 7.28 -2.08
N ALA A 103 11.43 6.56 -1.27
CA ALA A 103 9.98 6.73 -1.13
C ALA A 103 9.65 8.08 -0.50
N HIS A 104 8.54 8.67 -0.92
CA HIS A 104 8.10 9.99 -0.48
C HIS A 104 7.89 10.06 1.04
N GLU A 105 7.22 9.05 1.59
CA GLU A 105 6.91 8.94 3.03
C GLU A 105 8.07 8.41 3.88
N HIS A 106 9.26 8.32 3.30
CA HIS A 106 10.42 7.68 3.90
C HIS A 106 10.19 6.24 4.38
N GLY A 107 9.23 5.53 3.76
CA GLY A 107 8.80 4.21 4.13
C GLY A 107 7.51 3.79 3.40
N PRO A 108 6.88 2.68 3.83
CA PRO A 108 5.68 2.17 3.18
C PRO A 108 4.41 3.01 3.38
N CYS A 109 4.40 3.95 4.34
CA CYS A 109 3.26 4.81 4.64
C CYS A 109 3.68 5.99 5.52
N CYS A 110 2.90 7.08 5.51
CA CYS A 110 3.10 8.28 6.34
C CYS A 110 3.09 8.02 7.86
N CYS A 111 2.56 6.89 8.33
CA CYS A 111 2.57 6.52 9.75
C CYS A 111 2.79 5.02 9.97
N HIS A 112 3.34 4.66 11.14
CA HIS A 112 3.49 3.26 11.59
C HIS A 112 2.13 2.64 11.99
N CYS A 113 1.28 2.42 10.97
CA CYS A 113 -0.04 1.81 11.07
C CYS A 113 -0.05 0.42 10.41
N TRP A 114 -1.25 -0.17 10.27
CA TRP A 114 -1.42 -1.45 9.57
C TRP A 114 -0.83 -1.43 8.15
N ARG A 115 -0.94 -0.32 7.40
CA ARG A 115 -0.37 -0.20 6.04
C ARG A 115 1.14 -0.32 6.07
N TRP A 116 1.79 0.34 7.03
CA TRP A 116 3.25 0.22 7.22
C TRP A 116 3.66 -1.24 7.36
N SER A 117 3.11 -1.96 8.34
CA SER A 117 3.47 -3.37 8.59
C SER A 117 3.10 -4.29 7.43
N THR A 118 1.96 -4.02 6.78
CA THR A 118 1.49 -4.78 5.62
C THR A 118 2.46 -4.62 4.44
N PHE A 119 2.82 -3.39 4.10
CA PHE A 119 3.67 -3.11 2.95
C PHE A 119 5.17 -3.27 3.23
N GLU A 120 5.58 -3.32 4.50
CA GLU A 120 6.89 -3.89 4.89
C GLU A 120 6.96 -5.37 4.51
N GLY A 121 5.95 -6.17 4.88
CA GLY A 121 5.86 -7.58 4.47
C GLY A 121 5.76 -7.77 2.95
N GLN A 122 5.05 -6.86 2.26
CA GLN A 122 5.02 -6.83 0.80
C GLN A 122 6.41 -6.59 0.22
N ALA A 123 7.13 -5.56 0.68
CA ALA A 123 8.47 -5.27 0.21
C ALA A 123 9.44 -6.43 0.48
N LYS A 124 9.35 -7.07 1.65
CA LYS A 124 10.12 -8.28 1.96
C LYS A 124 9.85 -9.39 0.93
N TYR A 125 8.60 -9.63 0.56
CA TYR A 125 8.24 -10.59 -0.49
C TYR A 125 8.77 -10.17 -1.87
N LEU A 126 8.64 -8.89 -2.24
CA LEU A 126 9.06 -8.38 -3.54
C LEU A 126 10.59 -8.44 -3.73
N LEU A 127 11.35 -8.10 -2.70
CA LEU A 127 12.81 -8.22 -2.68
C LEU A 127 13.23 -9.68 -2.84
N THR A 128 12.73 -10.56 -1.97
CA THR A 128 13.21 -11.95 -1.86
C THR A 128 12.71 -12.88 -2.95
N ARG A 129 11.47 -12.68 -3.44
CA ARG A 129 10.80 -13.63 -4.35
C ARG A 129 10.54 -13.09 -5.74
N ARG A 130 10.63 -11.77 -5.93
CA ARG A 130 10.44 -11.11 -7.24
C ARG A 130 11.69 -10.37 -7.72
N GLY A 131 12.74 -10.30 -6.92
CA GLY A 131 14.01 -9.66 -7.28
C GLY A 131 13.89 -8.15 -7.48
N PHE A 132 12.88 -7.51 -6.88
CA PHE A 132 12.72 -6.07 -6.94
C PHE A 132 13.94 -5.38 -6.30
N ARG A 133 14.24 -4.18 -6.77
CA ARG A 133 15.29 -3.31 -6.21
C ARG A 133 14.69 -2.10 -5.52
N ALA A 134 15.51 -1.38 -4.76
CA ALA A 134 15.10 -0.24 -3.95
C ALA A 134 14.18 0.76 -4.68
N ALA A 135 14.54 1.15 -5.91
CA ALA A 135 13.75 2.08 -6.72
C ALA A 135 12.35 1.54 -7.08
N GLN A 136 12.24 0.23 -7.36
CA GLN A 136 10.95 -0.40 -7.67
C GLN A 136 10.08 -0.50 -6.41
N ILE A 137 10.67 -0.81 -5.26
CA ILE A 137 9.94 -0.84 -3.98
C ILE A 137 9.42 0.56 -3.63
N ALA A 138 10.26 1.60 -3.74
CA ALA A 138 9.86 2.98 -3.50
C ALA A 138 8.73 3.41 -4.44
N THR A 139 8.86 3.10 -5.74
CA THR A 139 7.80 3.39 -6.73
C THR A 139 6.49 2.69 -6.36
N VAL A 140 6.54 1.44 -5.90
CA VAL A 140 5.33 0.72 -5.47
C VAL A 140 4.71 1.41 -4.26
N TRP A 141 5.49 1.74 -3.22
CA TRP A 141 4.97 2.43 -2.03
C TRP A 141 4.36 3.79 -2.35
N ASP A 142 4.99 4.59 -3.21
CA ASP A 142 4.47 5.91 -3.62
C ASP A 142 3.14 5.78 -4.38
N LEU A 143 3.01 4.75 -5.23
CA LEU A 143 1.77 4.49 -5.96
C LEU A 143 0.68 3.85 -5.08
N GLU A 144 1.10 3.11 -4.06
CA GLU A 144 0.24 2.50 -3.07
C GLU A 144 -0.12 3.45 -1.93
N ASP A 145 0.33 4.70 -1.97
CA ASP A 145 -0.01 5.65 -0.91
C ASP A 145 -1.54 5.82 -0.81
N GLY A 146 -2.04 5.59 0.41
CA GLY A 146 -3.45 5.71 0.77
C GLY A 146 -3.71 6.85 1.75
N CYS A 147 -2.74 7.74 2.00
CA CYS A 147 -2.89 8.87 2.92
C CYS A 147 -3.95 9.87 2.41
N GLY A 148 -4.10 10.02 1.09
CA GLY A 148 -5.10 10.90 0.44
C GLY A 148 -4.47 12.16 -0.14
N GLY A 149 -5.28 13.16 -0.49
CA GLY A 149 -4.81 14.45 -1.00
C GLY A 149 -4.28 14.40 -2.44
N PRO A 150 -3.85 15.55 -3.00
CA PRO A 150 -3.21 15.58 -4.32
C PRO A 150 -1.82 14.94 -4.30
N ALA A 151 -1.36 14.52 -5.48
CA ALA A 151 0.02 14.08 -5.69
C ALA A 151 0.97 15.17 -5.18
N ASN A 152 1.83 14.86 -4.21
CA ASN A 152 2.77 15.77 -3.49
C ASN A 152 2.26 16.45 -2.21
N SER A 153 1.19 15.95 -1.58
CA SER A 153 0.77 16.45 -0.25
C SER A 153 1.49 15.68 0.85
N ALA A 154 2.68 16.15 1.22
CA ALA A 154 3.29 15.84 2.50
C ALA A 154 2.61 16.62 3.63
#